data_AF-A0A498SPN7-F1
#
_entry.id   AF-A0A498SPN7-F1
#
_cell.length_a   1.000
_cell.length_b   1.000
_cell.length_c   1.000
_cell.angle_alpha   90.00
_cell.angle_beta   90.00
_cell.angle_gamma   90.00
#
_symmetry.space_group_name_H-M   'P 1'
#
loop_
_entity.id
_entity.type
_entity.pdbx_description
1 polymer ?
#
loop_
_entity_poly.entity_id
_entity_poly.type
_entity_poly.pdbx_seq_one_letter_code
_entity_poly.pdbx_strand_id
1 'polypeptide(L)'
;MNKLVASIRKAGYANIYLMEKRYATIWAGATLLSMILDVLKTALYSLNWKSWDFMLNLSESNFPVLSMVELEFHLAKNKGRIFLSSHGYDTARFIEKQGLEYVFMQCENRMWLLMKRTKFPNSIRLDGGSDWVVISRDFAEYALSDEELPLNFRKFFANVLLPVETFFHTLAANSKFCMQVVKGNLHLTNWKRRQGCRCAGLKKIVDWCGCSPLAFRSSDISKFSIETIQNRVVFFGRKFDSMISQQAIAIAEAQALRFTGSISDNTHPSFNKSWINVYLSPFDHSVLLESFARTLLPYQKNRDCIFGNLSSIIAYKENDEAHIQNIYRSSYICNNNKIEFIQVLVESFNPVKFMNATVDGYELKGLEIGSDFDLKEEIFRKYHNVLSEEDTIYAKLQWRRIESLSTSVHQNFTSPEVIVEWKDPSDFLVKRTKMNSYDSIYGTQYTELFANETTPGEWTAEFVRMEDHISTIIGSIKFIIFSTTDRNIDNDTISKYFRRIDFCSEANVDDLPNCLEISWSASYSDLKSRIFVDPV
;
A
#
# COMPACT_ATOMS: atom_id res chain seq x y z
N MET A 1 -11.02 -10.83 12.20
CA MET A 1 -10.74 -9.88 13.30
C MET A 1 -11.30 -10.30 14.66
N ASN A 2 -12.61 -10.53 14.86
CA ASN A 2 -13.13 -10.96 16.19
C ASN A 2 -12.46 -12.22 16.75
N LYS A 3 -12.23 -13.24 15.91
CA LYS A 3 -11.47 -14.44 16.29
C LYS A 3 -10.06 -14.11 16.77
N LEU A 4 -9.36 -13.20 16.09
CA LEU A 4 -8.01 -12.76 16.48
C LEU A 4 -8.03 -12.07 17.85
N VAL A 5 -8.97 -11.14 18.09
CA VAL A 5 -9.11 -10.48 19.40
C VAL A 5 -9.42 -11.50 20.49
N ALA A 6 -10.30 -12.48 20.22
CA ALA A 6 -10.59 -13.55 21.16
C ALA A 6 -9.35 -14.40 21.49
N SER A 7 -8.54 -14.76 20.49
CA SER A 7 -7.27 -15.45 20.71
C SER A 7 -6.30 -14.62 21.55
N ILE A 8 -6.18 -13.33 21.29
CA ILE A 8 -5.30 -12.44 22.05
C ILE A 8 -5.74 -12.28 23.51
N ARG A 9 -7.05 -12.14 23.75
CA ARG A 9 -7.60 -12.12 25.10
C ARG A 9 -7.40 -13.47 25.82
N LYS A 10 -7.57 -14.59 25.11
CA LYS A 10 -7.33 -15.94 25.67
C LYS A 10 -5.86 -16.13 26.08
N ALA A 11 -4.93 -15.50 25.37
CA ALA A 11 -3.51 -15.48 25.70
C ALA A 11 -3.14 -14.51 26.85
N GLY A 12 -4.12 -13.87 27.49
CA GLY A 12 -3.91 -13.02 28.67
C GLY A 12 -3.85 -11.51 28.39
N TYR A 13 -3.94 -11.08 27.13
CA TYR A 13 -3.90 -9.66 26.77
C TYR A 13 -5.32 -9.07 26.68
N ALA A 14 -5.85 -8.63 27.82
CA ALA A 14 -7.21 -8.09 27.94
C ALA A 14 -7.40 -6.66 27.40
N ASN A 15 -6.30 -5.94 27.13
CA ASN A 15 -6.27 -4.52 26.77
C ASN A 15 -6.48 -4.24 25.26
N ILE A 16 -7.07 -5.18 24.52
CA ILE A 16 -7.36 -5.02 23.10
C ILE A 16 -8.88 -4.97 22.87
N TYR A 17 -9.29 -4.00 22.07
CA TYR A 17 -10.67 -3.81 21.64
C TYR A 17 -10.73 -3.55 20.14
N LEU A 18 -11.68 -4.21 19.46
CA LEU A 18 -11.99 -3.93 18.07
C LEU A 18 -13.30 -3.14 18.02
N MET A 19 -13.28 -2.00 17.35
CA MET A 19 -14.49 -1.19 17.13
C MET A 19 -15.53 -1.98 16.32
N GLU A 20 -16.76 -2.04 16.84
CA GLU A 20 -17.89 -2.64 16.14
C GLU A 20 -18.31 -1.79 14.93
N LYS A 21 -18.40 -0.47 15.13
CA LYS A 21 -18.69 0.48 14.07
C LYS A 21 -17.43 0.70 13.23
N ARG A 22 -17.54 0.38 11.93
CA ARG A 22 -16.45 0.53 10.95
C ARG A 22 -16.82 1.60 9.93
N TYR A 23 -15.83 2.39 9.56
CA TYR A 23 -15.97 3.50 8.62
C TYR A 23 -15.24 3.19 7.31
N ALA A 24 -15.80 3.62 6.19
CA ALA A 24 -15.08 3.71 4.92
C ALA A 24 -14.20 4.97 4.94
N THR A 25 -13.02 4.86 5.57
CA THR A 25 -12.06 5.96 5.71
C THR A 25 -11.23 6.12 4.44
N ILE A 26 -11.87 6.59 3.36
CA ILE A 26 -11.19 6.92 2.12
C ILE A 26 -10.13 8.01 2.33
N TRP A 27 -9.17 8.10 1.40
CA TRP A 27 -8.17 9.15 1.43
C TRP A 27 -8.84 10.54 1.48
N ALA A 28 -8.39 11.40 2.40
CA ALA A 28 -8.97 12.70 2.71
C ALA A 28 -10.43 12.74 3.18
N GLY A 29 -11.04 11.58 3.42
CA GLY A 29 -12.42 11.43 3.86
C GLY A 29 -12.71 12.14 5.18
N ALA A 30 -13.84 12.84 5.24
CA ALA A 30 -14.29 13.49 6.47
C ALA A 30 -14.54 12.48 7.61
N THR A 31 -14.92 11.26 7.26
CA THR A 31 -15.20 10.16 8.20
C THR A 31 -14.00 9.70 9.02
N LEU A 32 -12.76 10.03 8.62
CA LEU A 32 -11.58 9.72 9.43
C LEU A 32 -11.63 10.41 10.80
N LEU A 33 -12.06 11.69 10.85
CA LEU A 33 -12.24 12.38 12.12
C LEU A 33 -13.37 11.75 12.93
N SER A 34 -14.51 11.43 12.31
CA SER A 34 -15.62 10.75 12.98
C SER A 34 -15.20 9.41 13.58
N MET A 35 -14.39 8.64 12.86
CA MET A 35 -13.83 7.37 13.35
C MET A 35 -12.96 7.59 14.59
N ILE A 36 -12.03 8.55 14.57
CA ILE A 36 -11.17 8.86 15.72
C ILE A 36 -12.01 9.31 16.92
N LEU A 37 -12.98 10.21 16.73
CA LEU A 37 -13.84 10.69 17.81
C LEU A 37 -14.69 9.56 18.41
N ASP A 38 -15.21 8.64 17.60
CA ASP A 38 -15.93 7.47 18.09
C ASP A 38 -15.02 6.51 18.86
N VAL A 39 -13.78 6.30 18.43
CA VAL A 39 -12.78 5.52 19.19
C VAL A 39 -12.54 6.15 20.57
N LEU A 40 -12.31 7.46 20.63
CA LEU A 40 -12.13 8.18 21.89
C LEU A 40 -13.38 8.06 22.79
N LYS A 41 -14.57 8.25 22.23
CA LYS A 41 -15.85 8.13 22.93
C LYS A 41 -16.03 6.72 23.50
N THR A 42 -15.76 5.70 22.71
CA THR A 42 -15.85 4.30 23.15
C THR A 42 -14.85 4.00 24.25
N ALA A 43 -13.58 4.41 24.12
CA ALA A 43 -12.57 4.19 25.15
C ALA A 43 -12.92 4.90 26.48
N LEU A 44 -13.38 6.15 26.42
CA LEU A 44 -13.70 6.97 27.59
C LEU A 44 -14.98 6.56 28.30
N TYR A 45 -16.06 6.30 27.55
CA TYR A 45 -17.41 6.21 28.12
C TYR A 45 -18.03 4.81 28.00
N SER A 46 -17.79 4.09 26.91
CA SER A 46 -18.38 2.75 26.72
C SER A 46 -17.57 1.67 27.43
N LEU A 47 -16.25 1.64 27.19
CA LEU A 47 -15.31 0.73 27.84
C LEU A 47 -14.86 1.25 29.20
N ASN A 48 -15.03 2.55 29.44
CA ASN A 48 -14.68 3.22 30.68
C ASN A 48 -13.20 2.99 31.08
N TRP A 49 -12.29 2.98 30.10
CA TRP A 49 -10.86 2.81 30.38
C TRP A 49 -10.33 4.04 31.11
N LYS A 50 -9.91 3.85 32.36
CA LYS A 50 -9.42 4.92 33.24
C LYS A 50 -7.90 5.08 33.21
N SER A 51 -7.17 3.99 32.99
CA SER A 51 -5.71 3.95 33.14
C SER A 51 -4.98 4.17 31.80
N TRP A 52 -5.14 5.36 31.21
CA TRP A 52 -4.35 5.80 30.06
C TRP A 52 -4.17 7.32 30.06
N ASP A 53 -2.98 7.79 29.68
CA ASP A 53 -2.60 9.21 29.72
C ASP A 53 -2.64 9.91 28.34
N PHE A 54 -2.39 9.15 27.26
CA PHE A 54 -2.31 9.66 25.89
C PHE A 54 -3.08 8.80 24.91
N MET A 55 -3.63 9.43 23.87
CA MET A 55 -4.01 8.78 22.62
C MET A 55 -2.91 9.03 21.58
N LEU A 56 -2.48 7.96 20.91
CA LEU A 56 -1.60 7.98 19.74
C LEU A 56 -2.32 7.23 18.62
N ASN A 57 -2.48 7.83 17.46
CA ASN A 57 -3.00 7.13 16.29
C ASN A 57 -1.86 6.52 15.47
N LEU A 58 -2.07 5.29 14.96
CA LEU A 58 -1.16 4.56 14.09
C LEU A 58 -1.96 3.89 12.96
N SER A 59 -1.35 3.72 11.78
CA SER A 59 -1.82 2.86 10.68
C SER A 59 -1.03 1.56 10.64
N GLU A 60 -1.45 0.64 9.76
CA GLU A 60 -0.72 -0.60 9.44
C GLU A 60 0.70 -0.36 8.90
N SER A 61 0.98 0.86 8.44
CA SER A 61 2.26 1.24 7.84
C SER A 61 3.16 2.08 8.75
N ASN A 62 2.75 2.28 10.01
CA ASN A 62 3.58 2.85 11.04
C ASN A 62 4.40 1.75 11.71
N PHE A 63 5.65 2.04 12.04
CA PHE A 63 6.51 1.11 12.76
C PHE A 63 7.31 1.87 13.84
N PRO A 64 7.49 1.31 15.05
CA PRO A 64 8.38 1.91 16.05
C PRO A 64 9.82 1.93 15.53
N VAL A 65 10.51 3.04 15.74
CA VAL A 65 11.95 3.19 15.41
C VAL A 65 12.81 3.39 16.66
N LEU A 66 12.18 3.69 17.80
CA LEU A 66 12.78 3.64 19.13
C LEU A 66 12.01 2.68 20.01
N SER A 67 12.59 2.34 21.16
CA SER A 67 12.01 1.34 22.06
C SER A 67 10.79 1.87 22.81
N MET A 68 9.93 0.94 23.21
CA MET A 68 8.75 1.29 24.02
C MET A 68 9.14 1.93 25.35
N VAL A 69 10.22 1.45 26.00
CA VAL A 69 10.71 2.01 27.28
C VAL A 69 11.09 3.48 27.14
N GLU A 70 11.71 3.87 26.02
CA GLU A 70 12.05 5.27 25.77
C GLU A 70 10.82 6.11 25.50
N LEU A 71 9.84 5.59 24.75
CA LEU A 71 8.58 6.26 24.49
C LEU A 71 7.83 6.51 25.81
N GLU A 72 7.71 5.49 26.65
CA GLU A 72 7.07 5.56 27.96
C GLU A 72 7.77 6.58 28.86
N PHE A 73 9.10 6.57 28.92
CA PHE A 73 9.87 7.54 29.68
C PHE A 73 9.64 8.98 29.18
N HIS A 74 9.62 9.18 27.86
CA HIS A 74 9.36 10.48 27.26
C HIS A 74 7.95 10.99 27.57
N LEU A 75 6.93 10.15 27.40
CA LEU A 75 5.53 10.50 27.65
C LEU A 75 5.25 10.70 29.15
N ALA A 76 5.83 9.88 30.03
CA ALA A 76 5.66 10.02 31.48
C ALA A 76 6.16 11.37 32.00
N LYS A 77 7.23 11.92 31.43
CA LYS A 77 7.74 13.26 31.76
C LYS A 77 6.89 14.41 31.21
N ASN A 78 6.00 14.13 30.27
CA ASN A 78 5.24 15.13 29.53
C ASN A 78 3.73 14.93 29.67
N LYS A 79 3.25 14.30 30.75
CA LYS A 79 1.80 14.13 31.00
C LYS A 79 1.04 15.44 30.86
N GLY A 80 -0.12 15.38 30.21
CA GLY A 80 -0.93 16.56 29.89
C GLY A 80 -0.44 17.39 28.71
N ARG A 81 0.65 17.02 28.02
CA ARG A 81 1.08 17.70 26.79
C ARG A 81 0.35 17.17 25.55
N ILE A 82 0.38 17.97 24.49
CA ILE A 82 -0.22 17.65 23.18
C ILE A 82 0.86 17.80 22.11
N PHE A 83 1.24 16.73 21.43
CA PHE A 83 2.32 16.74 20.44
C PHE A 83 1.74 16.82 19.03
N LEU A 84 1.98 17.96 18.37
CA LEU A 84 1.44 18.27 17.06
C LEU A 84 2.54 18.82 16.15
N SER A 85 2.48 18.48 14.87
CA SER A 85 3.45 18.95 13.87
C SER A 85 2.76 19.87 12.87
N SER A 86 2.72 21.17 13.19
CA SER A 86 2.10 22.20 12.35
C SER A 86 2.85 22.48 11.04
N HIS A 87 2.17 23.06 10.05
CA HIS A 87 2.70 23.37 8.71
C HIS A 87 3.82 24.41 8.69
N GLY A 88 3.99 25.20 9.77
CA GLY A 88 4.98 26.26 9.89
C GLY A 88 4.36 27.65 9.79
N TYR A 89 5.04 28.58 9.12
CA TYR A 89 4.73 30.02 9.19
C TYR A 89 3.67 30.51 8.20
N ASP A 90 3.51 29.85 7.04
CA ASP A 90 2.63 30.31 5.96
C ASP A 90 1.23 29.69 6.04
N THR A 91 0.44 30.18 6.98
CA THR A 91 -0.94 29.70 7.22
C THR A 91 -1.88 29.98 6.06
N ALA A 92 -1.70 31.10 5.33
CA ALA A 92 -2.55 31.43 4.19
C ALA A 92 -2.41 30.38 3.08
N ARG A 93 -1.18 30.01 2.73
CA ARG A 93 -0.91 28.95 1.75
C ARG A 93 -1.36 27.57 2.23
N PHE A 94 -1.29 27.31 3.54
CA PHE A 94 -1.84 26.07 4.12
C PHE A 94 -3.35 25.99 3.92
N ILE A 95 -4.09 27.05 4.26
CA ILE A 95 -5.55 27.15 4.08
C ILE A 95 -5.94 26.87 2.62
N GLU A 96 -5.24 27.50 1.68
CA GLU A 96 -5.48 27.33 0.24
C GLU A 96 -5.22 25.88 -0.18
N LYS A 97 -4.05 25.32 0.15
CA LYS A 97 -3.66 23.96 -0.27
C LYS A 97 -4.50 22.85 0.35
N GLN A 98 -4.99 23.05 1.56
CA GLN A 98 -5.88 22.10 2.25
C GLN A 98 -7.35 22.26 1.82
N GLY A 99 -7.67 23.28 1.00
CA GLY A 99 -9.03 23.53 0.55
C GLY A 99 -9.99 23.91 1.68
N LEU A 100 -9.49 24.50 2.79
CA LEU A 100 -10.35 24.82 3.95
C LEU A 100 -11.43 25.84 3.59
N GLU A 101 -11.18 26.69 2.59
CA GLU A 101 -12.16 27.64 2.05
C GLU A 101 -13.33 26.98 1.30
N TYR A 102 -13.31 25.66 1.11
CA TYR A 102 -14.33 24.92 0.37
C TYR A 102 -15.13 23.97 1.25
N VAL A 103 -16.35 23.68 0.80
CA VAL A 103 -17.24 22.68 1.38
C VAL A 103 -17.02 21.37 0.62
N PHE A 104 -16.65 20.34 1.36
CA PHE A 104 -16.57 18.99 0.85
C PHE A 104 -17.65 18.11 1.45
N MET A 105 -18.10 17.11 0.70
CA MET A 105 -19.02 16.10 1.18
C MET A 105 -18.48 14.72 0.86
N GLN A 106 -18.34 13.88 1.89
CA GLN A 106 -18.09 12.47 1.69
C GLN A 106 -19.42 11.78 1.35
N CYS A 107 -19.52 11.22 0.15
CA CYS A 107 -20.64 10.39 -0.25
C CYS A 107 -20.10 9.25 -1.12
N GLU A 108 -20.70 8.06 -1.01
CA GLU A 108 -20.17 6.84 -1.63
C GLU A 108 -18.72 6.58 -1.17
N ASN A 109 -17.84 6.21 -2.10
CA ASN A 109 -16.41 6.04 -1.87
C ASN A 109 -15.60 7.27 -2.34
N ARG A 110 -16.20 8.48 -2.29
CA ARG A 110 -15.61 9.71 -2.84
C ARG A 110 -15.79 10.94 -1.95
N MET A 111 -14.82 11.86 -2.03
CA MET A 111 -14.87 13.22 -1.48
C MET A 111 -15.20 14.23 -2.58
N TRP A 112 -16.42 14.76 -2.57
CA TRP A 112 -16.93 15.71 -3.55
C TRP A 112 -16.65 17.15 -3.13
N LEU A 113 -16.12 17.96 -4.05
CA LEU A 113 -16.01 19.41 -3.87
C LEU A 113 -17.33 20.06 -4.29
N LEU A 114 -18.06 20.64 -3.33
CA LEU A 114 -19.39 21.19 -3.62
C LEU A 114 -19.33 22.66 -4.04
N MET A 115 -18.68 23.49 -3.23
CA MET A 115 -18.66 24.94 -3.42
C MET A 115 -17.59 25.61 -2.56
N LYS A 116 -17.24 26.86 -2.91
CA LYS A 116 -16.51 27.75 -2.00
C LYS A 116 -17.45 28.17 -0.85
N ARG A 117 -16.93 28.22 0.38
CA ARG A 117 -17.67 28.66 1.57
C ARG A 117 -18.02 30.14 1.45
N THR A 118 -19.29 30.46 1.71
CA THR A 118 -19.75 31.86 1.81
C THR A 118 -19.38 32.50 3.15
N LYS A 119 -19.20 31.67 4.19
CA LYS A 119 -18.74 32.07 5.53
C LYS A 119 -17.58 31.18 5.93
N PHE A 120 -16.47 31.81 6.32
CA PHE A 120 -15.31 31.15 6.88
C PHE A 120 -15.10 31.64 8.32
N PRO A 121 -14.65 30.80 9.27
CA PRO A 121 -14.52 31.19 10.66
C PRO A 121 -13.66 32.45 10.82
N ASN A 122 -14.19 33.47 11.49
CA ASN A 122 -13.47 34.67 11.89
C ASN A 122 -13.04 34.57 13.36
N SER A 123 -12.00 35.32 13.74
CA SER A 123 -11.48 35.33 15.11
C SER A 123 -11.04 33.96 15.67
N ILE A 124 -10.74 33.00 14.78
CA ILE A 124 -10.17 31.70 15.10
C ILE A 124 -8.75 31.64 14.54
N ARG A 125 -7.79 31.25 15.38
CA ARG A 125 -6.44 30.92 14.93
C ARG A 125 -6.46 29.55 14.25
N LEU A 126 -6.46 29.55 12.92
CA LEU A 126 -6.33 28.31 12.16
C LEU A 126 -4.89 27.81 12.22
N ASP A 127 -4.76 26.52 12.52
CA ASP A 127 -3.50 25.78 12.46
C ASP A 127 -3.78 24.35 12.00
N GLY A 128 -2.76 23.72 11.43
CA GLY A 128 -2.85 22.36 10.94
C GLY A 128 -1.49 21.84 10.50
N GLY A 129 -1.46 20.59 10.05
CA GLY A 129 -0.24 19.88 9.72
C GLY A 129 -0.48 18.39 9.66
N SER A 130 0.30 17.61 10.40
CA SER A 130 0.19 16.15 10.33
C SER A 130 -1.04 15.61 11.05
N ASP A 131 -1.76 14.68 10.43
CA ASP A 131 -2.86 13.91 11.04
C ASP A 131 -2.40 12.82 12.03
N TRP A 132 -1.10 12.57 12.14
CA TRP A 132 -0.50 11.77 13.23
C TRP A 132 -0.34 12.68 14.43
N VAL A 133 -1.16 12.44 15.45
CA VAL A 133 -1.27 13.28 16.64
C VAL A 133 -1.05 12.44 17.89
N VAL A 134 -0.43 13.05 18.90
CA VAL A 134 -0.40 12.47 20.24
C VAL A 134 -1.05 13.47 21.18
N ILE A 135 -2.22 13.12 21.70
CA ILE A 135 -3.03 14.02 22.52
C ILE A 135 -3.20 13.48 23.94
N SER A 136 -3.12 14.35 24.93
CA SER A 136 -3.43 14.02 26.32
C SER A 136 -4.90 13.60 26.48
N ARG A 137 -5.18 12.74 27.45
CA ARG A 137 -6.55 12.35 27.83
C ARG A 137 -7.49 13.55 28.05
N ASP A 138 -7.08 14.54 28.83
CA ASP A 138 -7.92 15.70 29.16
C ASP A 138 -8.33 16.48 27.90
N PHE A 139 -7.41 16.60 26.94
CA PHE A 139 -7.71 17.24 25.65
C PHE A 139 -8.65 16.38 24.79
N ALA A 140 -8.53 15.05 24.84
CA ALA A 140 -9.46 14.15 24.16
C ALA A 140 -10.87 14.24 24.75
N GLU A 141 -11.01 14.32 26.07
CA GLU A 141 -12.29 14.55 26.76
C GLU A 141 -12.89 15.92 26.36
N TYR A 142 -12.08 16.98 26.33
CA TYR A 142 -12.50 18.30 25.84
C TYR A 142 -12.92 18.27 24.37
N ALA A 143 -12.20 17.56 23.50
CA ALA A 143 -12.55 17.43 22.09
C ALA A 143 -13.91 16.74 21.86
N LEU A 144 -14.40 15.97 22.83
CA LEU A 144 -15.71 15.32 22.83
C LEU A 144 -16.79 16.07 23.61
N SER A 145 -16.43 17.07 24.42
CA SER A 145 -17.39 17.78 25.28
C SER A 145 -18.40 18.58 24.45
N ASP A 146 -19.55 18.90 25.06
CA ASP A 146 -20.58 19.77 24.46
C ASP A 146 -20.33 21.26 24.76
N GLU A 147 -19.11 21.61 25.19
CA GLU A 147 -18.69 23.01 25.22
C GLU A 147 -18.76 23.61 23.80
N GLU A 148 -19.07 24.91 23.72
CA GLU A 148 -19.41 25.58 22.47
C GLU A 148 -18.37 25.38 21.36
N LEU A 149 -17.08 25.57 21.70
CA LEU A 149 -16.00 25.49 20.73
C LEU A 149 -15.80 24.08 20.15
N PRO A 150 -15.57 23.01 20.95
CA PRO A 150 -15.52 21.64 20.43
C PRO A 150 -16.77 21.24 19.64
N LEU A 151 -17.97 21.56 20.15
CA LEU A 151 -19.23 21.21 19.50
C LEU A 151 -19.35 21.86 18.11
N ASN A 152 -19.05 23.15 18.00
CA ASN A 152 -19.08 23.88 16.73
C ASN A 152 -17.99 23.39 15.76
N PHE A 153 -16.81 23.05 16.26
CA PHE A 153 -15.75 22.48 15.42
C PHE A 153 -16.11 21.11 14.89
N ARG A 154 -16.69 20.21 15.70
CA ARG A 154 -17.17 18.90 15.20
C ARG A 154 -18.18 19.06 14.05
N LYS A 155 -19.05 20.08 14.10
CA LYS A 155 -19.99 20.41 13.01
C LYS A 155 -19.27 20.98 11.78
N PHE A 156 -18.33 21.90 11.97
CA PHE A 156 -17.59 22.52 10.87
C PHE A 156 -16.74 21.50 10.10
N PHE A 157 -16.00 20.67 10.82
CA PHE A 157 -15.06 19.69 10.25
C PHE A 157 -15.73 18.46 9.65
N ALA A 158 -17.05 18.29 9.81
CA ALA A 158 -17.82 17.25 9.12
C ALA A 158 -17.81 17.43 7.59
N ASN A 159 -17.56 18.65 7.10
CA ASN A 159 -17.55 18.98 5.67
C ASN A 159 -16.20 19.58 5.23
N VAL A 160 -15.10 19.17 5.87
CA VAL A 160 -13.74 19.62 5.59
C VAL A 160 -12.92 18.45 5.03
N LEU A 161 -12.11 18.73 4.02
CA LEU A 161 -11.13 17.81 3.47
C LEU A 161 -9.99 17.57 4.47
N LEU A 162 -9.49 16.33 4.61
CA LEU A 162 -8.37 15.99 5.52
C LEU A 162 -8.60 16.55 6.94
N PRO A 163 -9.78 16.34 7.57
CA PRO A 163 -10.16 17.11 8.75
C PRO A 163 -9.23 16.92 9.95
N VAL A 164 -8.61 15.74 10.09
CA VAL A 164 -7.69 15.43 11.20
C VAL A 164 -6.41 16.26 11.12
N GLU A 165 -5.96 16.63 9.91
CA GLU A 165 -4.79 17.48 9.71
C GLU A 165 -4.98 18.88 10.29
N THR A 166 -6.20 19.31 10.62
CA THR A 166 -6.49 20.68 11.07
C THR A 166 -7.31 20.72 12.38
N PHE A 167 -8.23 19.78 12.60
CA PHE A 167 -9.18 19.79 13.74
C PHE A 167 -8.48 19.92 15.10
N PHE A 168 -7.55 19.00 15.43
CA PHE A 168 -6.90 18.99 16.73
C PHE A 168 -5.96 20.19 16.93
N HIS A 169 -5.25 20.61 15.89
CA HIS A 169 -4.38 21.78 15.90
C HIS A 169 -5.15 23.06 16.19
N THR A 170 -6.21 23.31 15.40
CA THR A 170 -7.05 24.49 15.57
C THR A 170 -7.79 24.44 16.92
N LEU A 171 -8.28 23.28 17.36
CA LEU A 171 -8.95 23.18 18.66
C LEU A 171 -8.01 23.49 19.82
N ALA A 172 -6.78 22.97 19.79
CA ALA A 172 -5.79 23.25 20.84
C ALA A 172 -5.40 24.72 20.84
N ALA A 173 -5.16 25.31 19.67
CA ALA A 173 -4.74 26.70 19.51
C ALA A 173 -5.78 27.73 20.02
N ASN A 174 -7.05 27.36 20.09
CA ASN A 174 -8.15 28.26 20.47
C ASN A 174 -8.83 27.87 21.80
N SER A 175 -8.21 27.01 22.61
CA SER A 175 -8.76 26.56 23.88
C SER A 175 -7.80 26.78 25.05
N LYS A 176 -8.24 26.43 26.27
CA LYS A 176 -7.41 26.41 27.49
C LYS A 176 -6.15 25.53 27.37
N PHE A 177 -6.06 24.69 26.34
CA PHE A 177 -4.95 23.79 26.06
C PHE A 177 -3.84 24.42 25.19
N CYS A 178 -3.97 25.68 24.76
CA CYS A 178 -3.02 26.31 23.83
C CYS A 178 -1.56 26.28 24.31
N MET A 179 -1.31 26.42 25.61
CA MET A 179 0.02 26.37 26.23
C MET A 179 0.54 24.93 26.48
N GLN A 180 -0.26 23.91 26.19
CA GLN A 180 0.10 22.50 26.35
C GLN A 180 0.62 21.86 25.06
N VAL A 181 0.51 22.56 23.93
CA VAL A 181 1.01 22.10 22.63
C VAL A 181 2.53 22.12 22.59
N VAL A 182 3.12 21.00 22.18
CA VAL A 182 4.55 20.79 21.97
C VAL A 182 4.78 20.56 20.48
N LYS A 183 5.84 21.16 19.94
CA LYS A 183 6.21 21.04 18.54
C LYS A 183 6.75 19.64 18.24
N GLY A 184 6.24 19.05 17.17
CA GLY A 184 6.59 17.71 16.72
C GLY A 184 5.54 16.71 17.19
N ASN A 185 5.30 15.66 16.40
CA ASN A 185 4.25 14.68 16.63
C ASN A 185 4.80 13.27 16.89
N LEU A 186 6.09 13.17 17.24
CA LEU A 186 6.80 11.91 17.51
C LEU A 186 6.93 10.97 16.30
N HIS A 187 6.64 11.46 15.08
CA HIS A 187 6.68 10.67 13.84
C HIS A 187 7.71 11.21 12.85
N LEU A 188 8.44 10.28 12.20
CA LEU A 188 9.20 10.54 10.98
C LEU A 188 8.37 10.07 9.79
N THR A 189 8.09 10.99 8.88
CA THR A 189 7.35 10.69 7.64
C THR A 189 8.28 10.83 6.43
N ASN A 190 8.39 9.79 5.59
CA ASN A 190 9.28 9.76 4.41
C ASN A 190 8.72 10.56 3.21
N TRP A 191 8.64 11.88 3.37
CA TRP A 191 8.20 12.77 2.30
C TRP A 191 9.26 12.88 1.19
N LYS A 192 8.92 12.40 -0.02
CA LYS A 192 9.66 12.68 -1.27
C LYS A 192 8.71 13.35 -2.26
N ARG A 193 8.43 14.65 -2.08
CA ARG A 193 7.33 15.36 -2.78
C ARG A 193 7.37 15.21 -4.32
N ARG A 194 8.56 15.17 -4.93
CA ARG A 194 8.76 14.94 -6.37
C ARG A 194 8.03 13.68 -6.86
N GLN A 195 8.09 12.59 -6.09
CA GLN A 195 7.40 11.33 -6.40
C GLN A 195 6.06 11.18 -5.67
N GLY A 196 5.95 11.71 -4.45
CA GLY A 196 4.82 11.51 -3.53
C GLY A 196 3.53 12.22 -3.93
N CYS A 197 3.61 13.24 -4.80
CA CYS A 197 2.50 14.11 -5.17
C CYS A 197 1.97 13.77 -6.58
N ARG A 198 1.34 12.59 -6.73
CA ARG A 198 0.75 12.12 -8.00
C ARG A 198 -0.77 12.31 -8.02
N CYS A 199 -1.22 13.48 -8.46
CA CYS A 199 -2.65 13.83 -8.40
C CYS A 199 -3.55 12.89 -9.23
N ALA A 200 -3.08 12.37 -10.36
CA ALA A 200 -3.87 11.52 -11.24
C ALA A 200 -4.49 10.30 -10.51
N GLY A 201 -3.74 9.67 -9.61
CA GLY A 201 -4.22 8.53 -8.83
C GLY A 201 -5.30 8.89 -7.80
N LEU A 202 -5.30 10.12 -7.30
CA LEU A 202 -6.25 10.57 -6.27
C LEU A 202 -7.57 11.10 -6.85
N LYS A 203 -7.58 11.54 -8.12
CA LYS A 203 -8.78 12.07 -8.79
C LYS A 203 -9.96 11.08 -8.84
N LYS A 204 -9.71 9.78 -8.70
CA LYS A 204 -10.77 8.75 -8.60
C LYS A 204 -11.49 8.77 -7.24
N ILE A 205 -10.85 9.32 -6.19
CA ILE A 205 -11.33 9.30 -4.81
C ILE A 205 -11.74 10.71 -4.32
N VAL A 206 -11.19 11.77 -4.89
CA VAL A 206 -11.39 13.14 -4.38
C VAL A 206 -11.28 14.19 -5.48
N ASP A 207 -12.08 15.25 -5.38
CA ASP A 207 -12.00 16.45 -6.23
C ASP A 207 -10.89 17.41 -5.78
N TRP A 208 -9.71 16.88 -5.46
CA TRP A 208 -8.56 17.64 -4.99
C TRP A 208 -7.26 16.91 -5.30
N CYS A 209 -6.14 17.64 -5.34
CA CYS A 209 -4.83 17.03 -5.47
C CYS A 209 -4.18 16.88 -4.10
N GLY A 210 -3.58 15.72 -3.87
CA GLY A 210 -2.89 15.40 -2.63
C GLY A 210 -1.48 14.85 -2.82
N CYS A 211 -0.81 14.61 -1.70
CA CYS A 211 0.46 13.91 -1.66
C CYS A 211 0.37 12.79 -0.62
N SER A 212 1.15 11.74 -0.83
CA SER A 212 1.37 10.70 0.17
C SER A 212 2.86 10.43 0.34
N PRO A 213 3.34 10.14 1.56
CA PRO A 213 4.73 9.76 1.77
C PRO A 213 5.02 8.40 1.14
N LEU A 214 6.28 8.20 0.77
CA LEU A 214 6.74 6.93 0.20
C LEU A 214 7.03 5.92 1.30
N ALA A 215 7.05 4.64 0.95
CA ALA A 215 7.61 3.62 1.82
C ALA A 215 9.12 3.83 2.00
N PHE A 216 9.64 3.50 3.19
CA PHE A 216 11.08 3.41 3.41
C PHE A 216 11.66 2.25 2.59
N ARG A 217 12.80 2.52 1.95
CA ARG A 217 13.64 1.51 1.28
C ARG A 217 15.00 1.44 1.97
N SER A 218 15.84 0.49 1.58
CA SER A 218 17.21 0.38 2.09
C SER A 218 18.01 1.69 1.94
N SER A 219 17.81 2.42 0.84
CA SER A 219 18.43 3.74 0.62
C SER A 219 17.97 4.84 1.57
N ASP A 220 16.88 4.63 2.31
CA ASP A 220 16.35 5.58 3.28
C ASP A 220 16.70 5.24 4.74
N ILE A 221 17.41 4.13 5.01
CA ILE A 221 17.74 3.65 6.37
C ILE A 221 18.43 4.74 7.21
N SER A 222 19.33 5.52 6.60
CA SER A 222 20.05 6.59 7.30
C SER A 222 19.13 7.64 7.91
N LYS A 223 17.93 7.87 7.33
CA LYS A 223 16.93 8.83 7.83
C LYS A 223 16.35 8.43 9.19
N PHE A 224 16.38 7.14 9.52
CA PHE A 224 15.93 6.61 10.80
C PHE A 224 17.04 5.85 11.52
N SER A 225 18.30 6.25 11.33
CA SER A 225 19.36 5.85 12.24
C SER A 225 19.06 6.30 13.67
N ILE A 226 19.48 5.50 14.67
CA ILE A 226 19.24 5.78 16.10
C ILE A 226 19.63 7.22 16.47
N GLU A 227 20.80 7.68 16.03
CA GLU A 227 21.28 9.04 16.26
C GLU A 227 20.30 10.10 15.71
N THR A 228 19.84 9.91 14.46
CA THR A 228 18.94 10.87 13.80
C THR A 228 17.59 10.96 14.50
N ILE A 229 16.99 9.83 14.88
CA ILE A 229 15.65 9.79 15.50
C ILE A 229 15.70 10.25 16.96
N GLN A 230 16.77 9.98 17.70
CA GLN A 230 16.96 10.51 19.05
C GLN A 230 17.12 12.03 19.03
N ASN A 231 17.94 12.57 18.12
CA ASN A 231 18.11 14.02 17.96
C ASN A 231 16.81 14.73 17.56
N ARG A 232 15.93 14.06 16.79
CA ARG A 232 14.63 14.60 16.38
C ARG A 232 13.50 14.29 17.36
N VAL A 233 13.74 13.47 18.38
CA VAL A 233 12.73 12.99 19.33
C VAL A 233 11.55 12.32 18.60
N VAL A 234 11.88 11.32 17.77
CA VAL A 234 10.91 10.55 16.99
C VAL A 234 10.89 9.11 17.47
N PHE A 235 9.68 8.56 17.64
CA PHE A 235 9.48 7.19 18.11
C PHE A 235 8.86 6.27 17.06
N PHE A 236 8.20 6.84 16.03
CA PHE A 236 7.57 6.07 14.95
C PHE A 236 8.03 6.56 13.57
N GLY A 237 8.26 5.62 12.64
CA GLY A 237 8.48 5.90 11.23
C GLY A 237 7.25 5.54 10.38
N ARG A 238 7.04 6.24 9.26
CA ARG A 238 6.10 5.86 8.20
C ARG A 238 6.50 6.38 6.80
N LYS A 239 6.14 5.68 5.71
CA LYS A 239 5.44 4.39 5.67
C LYS A 239 6.42 3.22 5.60
N PHE A 240 6.01 2.08 6.09
CA PHE A 240 6.65 0.79 5.83
C PHE A 240 5.68 -0.09 5.02
N ASP A 241 6.22 -0.89 4.11
CA ASP A 241 5.48 -1.80 3.23
C ASP A 241 6.39 -2.99 2.92
N SER A 242 5.98 -4.19 3.33
CA SER A 242 6.80 -5.41 3.23
C SER A 242 7.04 -5.85 1.78
N MET A 243 6.14 -5.50 0.84
CA MET A 243 6.37 -5.78 -0.59
C MET A 243 7.38 -4.81 -1.22
N ILE A 244 7.68 -3.70 -0.54
CA ILE A 244 8.67 -2.70 -0.96
C ILE A 244 10.02 -2.94 -0.29
N SER A 245 10.06 -3.01 1.05
CA SER A 245 11.29 -3.29 1.79
C SER A 245 11.01 -3.94 3.14
N GLN A 246 11.22 -5.26 3.20
CA GLN A 246 11.25 -6.02 4.45
C GLN A 246 12.49 -5.69 5.27
N GLN A 247 13.61 -5.34 4.61
CA GLN A 247 14.83 -4.94 5.29
C GLN A 247 14.64 -3.66 6.13
N ALA A 248 13.94 -2.65 5.59
CA ALA A 248 13.66 -1.42 6.33
C ALA A 248 12.83 -1.69 7.59
N ILE A 249 11.86 -2.61 7.51
CA ILE A 249 11.03 -3.04 8.66
C ILE A 249 11.91 -3.75 9.68
N ALA A 250 12.72 -4.73 9.26
CA ALA A 250 13.59 -5.50 10.14
C ALA A 250 14.59 -4.61 10.91
N ILE A 251 15.14 -3.57 10.27
CA ILE A 251 16.04 -2.62 10.94
C ILE A 251 15.28 -1.77 11.95
N ALA A 252 14.08 -1.29 11.62
CA ALA A 252 13.25 -0.53 12.57
C ALA A 252 12.87 -1.40 13.78
N GLU A 253 12.52 -2.67 13.55
CA GLU A 253 12.24 -3.66 14.61
C GLU A 253 13.45 -3.90 15.52
N ALA A 254 14.61 -4.19 14.94
CA ALA A 254 15.83 -4.41 15.72
C ALA A 254 16.16 -3.19 16.62
N GLN A 255 15.94 -1.97 16.12
CA GLN A 255 16.13 -0.74 16.91
C GLN A 255 15.08 -0.59 18.02
N ALA A 256 13.81 -0.88 17.73
CA ALA A 256 12.73 -0.81 18.71
C ALA A 256 12.87 -1.87 19.82
N LEU A 257 13.39 -3.05 19.49
CA LEU A 257 13.56 -4.18 20.40
C LEU A 257 14.95 -4.26 21.04
N ARG A 258 15.85 -3.30 20.82
CA ARG A 258 17.26 -3.39 21.27
C ARG A 258 17.50 -3.52 22.78
N PHE A 259 16.48 -3.29 23.60
CA PHE A 259 16.52 -3.48 25.06
C PHE A 259 15.75 -4.74 25.52
N THR A 260 15.14 -5.48 24.61
CA THR A 260 14.51 -6.76 24.91
C THR A 260 15.51 -7.88 24.60
N GLY A 261 15.48 -8.97 25.38
CA GLY A 261 16.28 -10.17 25.08
C GLY A 261 15.77 -10.98 23.88
N SER A 262 14.67 -10.55 23.26
CA SER A 262 14.00 -11.21 22.14
C SER A 262 14.33 -10.47 20.85
N ILE A 263 15.53 -10.71 20.33
CA ILE A 263 15.93 -10.22 19.01
C ILE A 263 15.34 -11.18 17.97
N SER A 264 14.72 -10.65 16.91
CA SER A 264 14.26 -11.46 15.80
C SER A 264 15.43 -12.26 15.23
N ASP A 265 15.26 -13.58 15.12
CA ASP A 265 16.29 -14.47 14.58
C ASP A 265 16.51 -14.16 13.10
N ASN A 266 17.54 -13.35 12.84
CA ASN A 266 17.92 -12.93 11.50
C ASN A 266 18.48 -14.08 10.64
N THR A 267 18.74 -15.24 11.24
CA THR A 267 19.15 -16.46 10.53
C THR A 267 17.95 -17.30 10.09
N HIS A 268 16.75 -17.05 10.64
CA HIS A 268 15.55 -17.77 10.27
C HIS A 268 15.20 -17.53 8.78
N PRO A 269 14.92 -18.57 7.98
CA PRO A 269 14.67 -18.42 6.55
C PRO A 269 13.53 -17.44 6.20
N SER A 270 12.56 -17.27 7.09
CA SER A 270 11.44 -16.33 6.88
C SER A 270 11.79 -14.85 7.09
N PHE A 271 12.97 -14.52 7.62
CA PHE A 271 13.29 -13.18 8.11
C PHE A 271 13.13 -12.09 7.03
N ASN A 272 13.69 -12.33 5.84
CA ASN A 272 13.64 -11.38 4.71
C ASN A 272 12.42 -11.58 3.80
N LYS A 273 11.59 -12.58 4.07
CA LYS A 273 10.47 -12.97 3.22
C LYS A 273 9.20 -12.23 3.59
N SER A 274 8.36 -11.97 2.61
CA SER A 274 7.07 -11.29 2.79
C SER A 274 5.94 -12.08 2.14
N TRP A 275 4.81 -12.15 2.85
CA TRP A 275 3.58 -12.78 2.39
C TRP A 275 2.42 -11.81 2.61
N ILE A 276 1.64 -11.55 1.56
CA ILE A 276 0.41 -10.76 1.63
C ILE A 276 -0.71 -11.53 0.94
N ASN A 277 -1.78 -11.84 1.66
CA ASN A 277 -2.97 -12.41 1.06
C ASN A 277 -3.67 -11.35 0.18
N VAL A 278 -3.88 -11.69 -1.10
CA VAL A 278 -4.55 -10.84 -2.09
C VAL A 278 -5.89 -11.40 -2.59
N TYR A 279 -6.25 -12.61 -2.15
CA TYR A 279 -7.52 -13.25 -2.44
C TYR A 279 -7.83 -14.28 -1.34
N LEU A 280 -9.04 -14.25 -0.79
CA LEU A 280 -9.52 -15.19 0.20
C LEU A 280 -11.00 -15.53 -0.05
N SER A 281 -11.27 -16.79 -0.41
CA SER A 281 -12.57 -17.29 -0.92
C SER A 281 -13.86 -16.91 -0.16
N PRO A 282 -13.89 -16.75 1.18
CA PRO A 282 -15.09 -16.27 1.89
C PRO A 282 -15.41 -14.78 1.69
N PHE A 283 -14.46 -13.99 1.19
CA PHE A 283 -14.60 -12.55 1.01
C PHE A 283 -14.51 -12.14 -0.46
N ASP A 284 -13.73 -12.89 -1.24
CA ASP A 284 -13.45 -12.60 -2.63
C ASP A 284 -14.05 -13.69 -3.54
N HIS A 285 -14.72 -13.26 -4.61
CA HIS A 285 -15.32 -14.15 -5.60
C HIS A 285 -14.84 -13.76 -6.99
N SER A 286 -14.20 -14.70 -7.69
CA SER A 286 -13.73 -14.50 -9.05
C SER A 286 -13.73 -15.82 -9.81
N VAL A 287 -14.64 -15.93 -10.79
CA VAL A 287 -14.71 -17.08 -11.70
C VAL A 287 -13.40 -17.24 -12.46
N LEU A 288 -12.82 -16.13 -12.91
CA LEU A 288 -11.55 -16.09 -13.60
C LEU A 288 -10.39 -16.64 -12.75
N LEU A 289 -10.23 -16.18 -11.50
CA LEU A 289 -9.13 -16.67 -10.66
C LEU A 289 -9.29 -18.14 -10.29
N GLU A 290 -10.53 -18.60 -10.09
CA GLU A 290 -10.82 -20.01 -9.85
C GLU A 290 -10.53 -20.88 -11.08
N SER A 291 -10.93 -20.43 -12.26
CA SER A 291 -10.62 -21.05 -13.56
C SER A 291 -9.10 -21.12 -13.79
N PHE A 292 -8.38 -20.02 -13.50
CA PHE A 292 -6.93 -19.97 -13.59
C PHE A 292 -6.26 -20.96 -12.64
N ALA A 293 -6.67 -20.97 -11.37
CA ALA A 293 -6.13 -21.86 -10.35
C ALA A 293 -6.36 -23.35 -10.66
N ARG A 294 -7.49 -23.69 -11.30
CA ARG A 294 -7.80 -25.05 -11.75
C ARG A 294 -6.74 -25.59 -12.72
N THR A 295 -6.21 -24.74 -13.60
CA THR A 295 -5.24 -25.10 -14.64
C THR A 295 -3.80 -25.19 -14.12
N LEU A 296 -3.53 -24.70 -12.91
CA LEU A 296 -2.17 -24.72 -12.34
C LEU A 296 -1.69 -26.12 -11.93
N LEU A 297 -2.59 -27.06 -11.63
CA LEU A 297 -2.19 -28.39 -11.18
C LEU A 297 -1.53 -29.16 -12.34
N PRO A 298 -0.34 -29.78 -12.14
CA PRO A 298 0.32 -30.55 -13.18
C PRO A 298 -0.49 -31.77 -13.63
N TYR A 299 -0.45 -32.05 -14.93
CA TYR A 299 -1.13 -33.19 -15.56
C TYR A 299 -0.84 -34.55 -14.91
N GLN A 300 0.31 -34.71 -14.25
CA GLN A 300 0.71 -35.95 -13.58
C GLN A 300 -0.17 -36.30 -12.35
N LYS A 301 -0.81 -35.32 -11.70
CA LYS A 301 -1.79 -35.55 -10.61
C LYS A 301 -3.25 -35.57 -11.07
N ASN A 302 -3.52 -35.26 -12.34
CA ASN A 302 -4.88 -35.14 -12.88
C ASN A 302 -5.58 -36.50 -13.14
N ARG A 303 -5.11 -37.60 -12.53
CA ARG A 303 -5.75 -38.93 -12.65
C ARG A 303 -6.56 -39.32 -11.40
N ASP A 304 -6.25 -38.78 -10.22
CA ASP A 304 -6.86 -39.20 -8.94
C ASP A 304 -7.45 -38.04 -8.10
N CYS A 305 -7.28 -36.79 -8.53
CA CYS A 305 -7.71 -35.60 -7.78
C CYS A 305 -8.55 -34.66 -8.66
N ILE A 306 -9.70 -34.22 -8.15
CA ILE A 306 -10.57 -33.24 -8.79
C ILE A 306 -10.43 -31.89 -8.08
N PHE A 307 -10.22 -30.81 -8.84
CA PHE A 307 -10.19 -29.45 -8.29
C PHE A 307 -11.51 -29.14 -7.57
N GLY A 308 -11.40 -28.74 -6.31
CA GLY A 308 -12.52 -28.30 -5.47
C GLY A 308 -12.75 -26.80 -5.63
N ASN A 309 -11.91 -25.99 -4.99
CA ASN A 309 -11.98 -24.53 -5.08
C ASN A 309 -10.61 -23.85 -4.86
N LEU A 310 -10.49 -22.61 -5.34
CA LEU A 310 -9.41 -21.72 -4.94
C LEU A 310 -9.70 -21.20 -3.53
N SER A 311 -8.81 -21.46 -2.58
CA SER A 311 -8.96 -21.02 -1.19
C SER A 311 -8.34 -19.65 -0.96
N SER A 312 -7.12 -19.42 -1.44
CA SER A 312 -6.43 -18.14 -1.31
C SER A 312 -5.34 -17.93 -2.35
N ILE A 313 -5.03 -16.67 -2.64
CA ILE A 313 -3.81 -16.26 -3.36
C ILE A 313 -2.99 -15.39 -2.42
N ILE A 314 -1.70 -15.70 -2.29
CA ILE A 314 -0.78 -14.95 -1.42
C ILE A 314 0.37 -14.46 -2.29
N ALA A 315 0.50 -13.14 -2.41
CA ALA A 315 1.69 -12.52 -2.99
C ALA A 315 2.88 -12.79 -2.06
N TYR A 316 3.97 -13.27 -2.65
CA TYR A 316 5.17 -13.72 -1.99
C TYR A 316 6.38 -13.00 -2.56
N LYS A 317 7.27 -12.57 -1.66
CA LYS A 317 8.55 -11.97 -2.04
C LYS A 317 9.66 -12.59 -1.19
N GLU A 318 10.65 -13.18 -1.84
CA GLU A 318 11.78 -13.84 -1.17
C GLU A 318 12.65 -12.85 -0.38
N ASN A 319 12.89 -11.68 -0.95
CA ASN A 319 13.65 -10.57 -0.38
C ASN A 319 13.35 -9.27 -1.15
N ASP A 320 13.95 -8.14 -0.75
CA ASP A 320 13.67 -6.82 -1.33
C ASP A 320 13.97 -6.70 -2.84
N GLU A 321 14.91 -7.48 -3.36
CA GLU A 321 15.36 -7.45 -4.77
C GLU A 321 14.62 -8.48 -5.65
N ALA A 322 13.99 -9.48 -5.05
CA ALA A 322 13.29 -10.53 -5.77
C ALA A 322 12.01 -10.03 -6.46
N HIS A 323 11.69 -10.65 -7.60
CA HIS A 323 10.38 -10.50 -8.23
C HIS A 323 9.28 -11.07 -7.32
N ILE A 324 8.09 -10.49 -7.44
CA ILE A 324 6.92 -10.96 -6.70
C ILE A 324 6.38 -12.21 -7.38
N GLN A 325 6.22 -13.26 -6.59
CA GLN A 325 5.59 -14.52 -6.97
C GLN A 325 4.27 -14.64 -6.23
N ASN A 326 3.44 -15.62 -6.58
CA ASN A 326 2.11 -15.77 -6.02
C ASN A 326 1.86 -17.24 -5.68
N ILE A 327 1.40 -17.48 -4.46
CA ILE A 327 1.09 -18.80 -3.93
C ILE A 327 -0.41 -19.01 -4.08
N TYR A 328 -0.78 -19.95 -4.95
CA TYR A 328 -2.17 -20.37 -5.13
C TYR A 328 -2.43 -21.57 -4.24
N ARG A 329 -3.27 -21.39 -3.23
CA ARG A 329 -3.73 -22.46 -2.34
C ARG A 329 -5.11 -22.91 -2.78
N SER A 330 -5.23 -24.15 -3.22
CA SER A 330 -6.48 -24.72 -3.73
C SER A 330 -6.81 -26.03 -3.02
N SER A 331 -8.10 -26.32 -2.88
CA SER A 331 -8.58 -27.61 -2.39
C SER A 331 -8.78 -28.58 -3.56
N TYR A 332 -8.53 -29.85 -3.30
CA TYR A 332 -8.69 -30.95 -4.24
C TYR A 332 -9.38 -32.11 -3.54
N ILE A 333 -10.29 -32.78 -4.23
CA ILE A 333 -10.93 -34.02 -3.77
C ILE A 333 -10.14 -35.17 -4.40
N CYS A 334 -9.33 -35.82 -3.59
CA CYS A 334 -8.44 -36.92 -3.98
C CYS A 334 -8.98 -38.27 -3.47
N ASN A 335 -8.24 -39.35 -3.74
CA ASN A 335 -8.57 -40.74 -3.38
C ASN A 335 -9.35 -40.88 -2.05
N ASN A 336 -10.48 -41.59 -2.08
CA ASN A 336 -11.45 -41.76 -0.99
C ASN A 336 -12.24 -40.50 -0.58
N ASN A 337 -12.48 -39.56 -1.51
CA ASN A 337 -13.20 -38.29 -1.26
C ASN A 337 -12.57 -37.43 -0.14
N LYS A 338 -11.25 -37.55 0.06
CA LYS A 338 -10.53 -36.71 1.03
C LYS A 338 -10.22 -35.36 0.40
N ILE A 339 -10.40 -34.31 1.19
CA ILE A 339 -10.02 -32.95 0.79
C ILE A 339 -8.55 -32.74 1.14
N GLU A 340 -7.75 -32.46 0.13
CA GLU A 340 -6.34 -32.09 0.25
C GLU A 340 -6.14 -30.63 -0.18
N PHE A 341 -5.20 -29.94 0.46
CA PHE A 341 -4.80 -28.59 0.05
C PHE A 341 -3.40 -28.63 -0.53
N ILE A 342 -3.29 -28.09 -1.75
CA ILE A 342 -2.01 -27.97 -2.47
C ILE A 342 -1.74 -26.48 -2.66
N GLN A 343 -0.49 -26.09 -2.45
CA GLN A 343 0.01 -24.76 -2.76
C GLN A 343 0.90 -24.82 -3.99
N VAL A 344 0.68 -23.90 -4.93
CA VAL A 344 1.48 -23.74 -6.15
C VAL A 344 2.13 -22.37 -6.16
N LEU A 345 3.45 -22.33 -6.25
CA LEU A 345 4.19 -21.09 -6.42
C LEU A 345 4.24 -20.73 -7.91
N VAL A 346 3.72 -19.55 -8.26
CA VAL A 346 3.60 -19.09 -9.63
C VAL A 346 4.25 -17.72 -9.80
N GLU A 347 5.06 -17.58 -10.84
CA GLU A 347 5.63 -16.32 -11.28
C GLU A 347 4.99 -15.88 -12.59
N SER A 348 4.49 -14.65 -12.66
CA SER A 348 4.03 -14.06 -13.92
C SER A 348 5.19 -13.38 -14.64
N PHE A 349 5.23 -13.46 -15.96
CA PHE A 349 6.20 -12.73 -16.77
C PHE A 349 5.56 -12.27 -18.09
N ASN A 350 6.11 -11.22 -18.68
CA ASN A 350 5.71 -10.75 -20.00
C ASN A 350 6.85 -11.04 -20.98
N PRO A 351 6.60 -11.72 -22.12
CA PRO A 351 7.61 -11.84 -23.15
C PRO A 351 8.00 -10.46 -23.71
N VAL A 352 9.26 -10.08 -23.53
CA VAL A 352 9.82 -8.80 -23.99
C VAL A 352 10.85 -9.04 -25.09
N LYS A 353 10.87 -8.17 -26.11
CA LYS A 353 11.92 -8.09 -27.11
C LYS A 353 12.48 -6.67 -27.14
N PHE A 354 13.76 -6.50 -26.83
CA PHE A 354 14.46 -5.22 -26.99
C PHE A 354 15.16 -5.16 -28.35
N MET A 355 15.15 -3.97 -28.97
CA MET A 355 15.85 -3.68 -30.23
C MET A 355 16.87 -2.55 -30.00
N ASN A 356 16.92 -1.52 -30.84
CA ASN A 356 17.74 -0.34 -30.58
C ASN A 356 17.11 0.53 -29.47
N ALA A 357 17.31 0.10 -28.22
CA ALA A 357 16.64 0.60 -27.03
C ALA A 357 17.12 1.99 -26.55
N THR A 358 17.91 2.72 -27.33
CA THR A 358 18.37 4.08 -26.96
C THR A 358 17.52 5.14 -27.64
N VAL A 359 17.02 6.11 -26.89
CA VAL A 359 16.23 7.24 -27.37
C VAL A 359 16.69 8.52 -26.66
N ASP A 360 17.12 9.51 -27.43
CA ASP A 360 17.53 10.84 -26.93
C ASP A 360 18.48 10.80 -25.72
N GLY A 361 19.49 9.91 -25.75
CA GLY A 361 20.46 9.75 -24.67
C GLY A 361 19.99 8.90 -23.47
N TYR A 362 18.82 8.29 -23.54
CA TYR A 362 18.29 7.36 -22.53
C TYR A 362 18.18 5.94 -23.07
N GLU A 363 18.52 4.96 -22.24
CA GLU A 363 18.40 3.54 -22.56
C GLU A 363 17.17 2.95 -21.88
N LEU A 364 16.33 2.25 -22.66
CA LEU A 364 15.22 1.47 -22.15
C LEU A 364 15.75 0.15 -21.57
N LYS A 365 15.60 -0.03 -20.25
CA LYS A 365 16.11 -1.17 -19.48
C LYS A 365 15.06 -2.21 -19.13
N GLY A 366 13.80 -1.81 -19.06
CA GLY A 366 12.73 -2.68 -18.58
C GLY A 366 11.39 -2.33 -19.22
N LEU A 367 10.60 -3.36 -19.49
CA LEU A 367 9.22 -3.26 -19.94
C LEU A 367 8.41 -4.25 -19.10
N GLU A 368 7.31 -3.77 -18.53
CA GLU A 368 6.40 -4.59 -17.74
C GLU A 368 4.95 -4.21 -18.09
N ILE A 369 4.06 -5.20 -18.12
CA ILE A 369 2.61 -4.99 -18.20
C ILE A 369 1.97 -5.44 -16.90
N GLY A 370 1.04 -4.62 -16.40
CA GLY A 370 0.23 -4.99 -15.24
C GLY A 370 -1.01 -4.15 -15.07
N SER A 371 -1.67 -4.31 -13.93
CA SER A 371 -2.81 -3.51 -13.51
C SER A 371 -2.65 -3.02 -12.07
N ASP A 372 -3.58 -2.15 -11.64
CA ASP A 372 -3.55 -1.46 -10.34
C ASP A 372 -2.19 -0.79 -10.07
N PHE A 373 -1.79 0.09 -10.98
CA PHE A 373 -0.48 0.74 -10.95
C PHE A 373 -0.44 1.86 -9.88
N ASP A 374 0.36 1.66 -8.85
CA ASP A 374 0.63 2.64 -7.80
C ASP A 374 1.60 3.70 -8.35
N LEU A 375 1.08 4.85 -8.78
CA LEU A 375 1.88 5.95 -9.34
C LEU A 375 2.95 6.50 -8.38
N LYS A 376 2.75 6.34 -7.07
CA LYS A 376 3.66 6.87 -6.07
C LYS A 376 4.86 5.94 -5.88
N GLU A 377 4.61 4.64 -5.79
CA GLU A 377 5.68 3.63 -5.63
C GLU A 377 6.19 3.07 -6.96
N GLU A 378 5.49 3.33 -8.06
CA GLU A 378 5.72 2.88 -9.43
C GLU A 378 5.82 1.35 -9.57
N ILE A 379 4.87 0.67 -8.91
CA ILE A 379 4.70 -0.79 -8.91
C ILE A 379 3.25 -1.19 -9.20
N PHE A 380 3.05 -2.39 -9.75
CA PHE A 380 1.73 -2.98 -9.88
C PHE A 380 1.30 -3.62 -8.57
N ARG A 381 0.08 -3.30 -8.10
CA ARG A 381 -0.49 -3.85 -6.87
C ARG A 381 -1.36 -5.09 -7.12
N LYS A 382 -1.76 -5.34 -8.37
CA LYS A 382 -2.34 -6.62 -8.81
C LYS A 382 -1.23 -7.67 -9.01
N TYR A 383 -0.62 -8.11 -7.90
CA TYR A 383 0.61 -8.90 -7.90
C TYR A 383 0.54 -10.23 -8.68
N HIS A 384 -0.63 -10.85 -8.76
CA HIS A 384 -0.82 -12.11 -9.48
C HIS A 384 -0.86 -11.95 -11.01
N ASN A 385 -0.97 -10.70 -11.51
CA ASN A 385 -0.95 -10.33 -12.92
C ASN A 385 -1.87 -11.16 -13.85
N VAL A 386 -2.97 -11.70 -13.31
CA VAL A 386 -4.05 -12.30 -14.12
C VAL A 386 -4.95 -11.15 -14.53
N LEU A 387 -4.72 -10.64 -15.74
CA LEU A 387 -5.38 -9.46 -16.28
C LEU A 387 -6.73 -9.82 -16.90
N SER A 388 -7.74 -8.99 -16.70
CA SER A 388 -9.07 -9.18 -17.27
C SER A 388 -9.54 -7.99 -18.10
N GLU A 389 -10.60 -8.20 -18.88
CA GLU A 389 -11.28 -7.17 -19.67
C GLU A 389 -11.91 -6.03 -18.84
N GLU A 390 -11.94 -6.16 -17.50
CA GLU A 390 -12.40 -5.13 -16.57
C GLU A 390 -11.24 -4.26 -16.04
N ASP A 391 -10.00 -4.70 -16.24
CA ASP A 391 -8.83 -3.99 -15.75
C ASP A 391 -8.46 -2.80 -16.65
N THR A 392 -7.91 -1.75 -16.03
CA THR A 392 -7.07 -0.82 -16.79
C THR A 392 -5.68 -1.42 -16.87
N ILE A 393 -5.17 -1.61 -18.09
CA ILE A 393 -3.85 -2.18 -18.35
C ILE A 393 -2.84 -1.06 -18.43
N TYR A 394 -1.70 -1.25 -17.79
CA TYR A 394 -0.62 -0.29 -17.73
C TYR A 394 0.64 -0.89 -18.36
N ALA A 395 1.27 -0.13 -19.23
CA ALA A 395 2.63 -0.42 -19.67
C ALA A 395 3.61 0.46 -18.89
N LYS A 396 4.57 -0.17 -18.22
CA LYS A 396 5.63 0.47 -17.46
C LYS A 396 6.95 0.31 -18.19
N LEU A 397 7.63 1.43 -18.42
CA LEU A 397 8.94 1.51 -19.06
C LEU A 397 9.96 1.98 -18.02
N GLN A 398 11.11 1.33 -17.97
CA GLN A 398 12.21 1.70 -17.10
C GLN A 398 13.35 2.28 -17.90
N TRP A 399 13.66 3.56 -17.71
CA TRP A 399 14.71 4.27 -18.42
C TRP A 399 15.96 4.46 -17.56
N ARG A 400 17.12 4.56 -18.21
CA ARG A 400 18.40 4.93 -17.60
C ARG A 400 19.07 5.99 -18.46
N ARG A 401 19.49 7.10 -17.85
CA ARG A 401 20.28 8.13 -18.55
C ARG A 401 21.68 7.60 -18.89
N ILE A 402 22.13 7.82 -20.12
CA ILE A 402 23.51 7.61 -20.54
C ILE A 402 24.22 8.96 -20.51
N GLU A 403 25.08 9.18 -19.50
CA GLU A 403 25.74 10.48 -19.27
C GLU A 403 26.67 10.91 -20.41
N SER A 404 27.23 9.97 -21.18
CA SER A 404 28.11 10.27 -22.30
C SER A 404 27.37 10.79 -23.55
N LEU A 405 26.04 10.72 -23.58
CA LEU A 405 25.23 11.14 -24.72
C LEU A 405 24.53 12.47 -24.41
N SER A 406 24.48 13.35 -25.43
CA SER A 406 23.64 14.54 -25.40
C SER A 406 22.16 14.16 -25.35
N THR A 407 21.35 15.01 -24.74
CA THR A 407 19.89 14.85 -24.73
C THR A 407 19.20 16.18 -24.99
N SER A 408 18.00 16.12 -25.57
CA SER A 408 17.05 17.22 -25.61
C SER A 408 16.05 17.21 -24.45
N VAL A 409 15.97 16.11 -23.69
CA VAL A 409 15.06 15.98 -22.53
C VAL A 409 15.38 17.04 -21.47
N HIS A 410 14.36 17.81 -21.10
CA HIS A 410 14.48 18.83 -20.07
C HIS A 410 14.92 18.23 -18.72
N GLN A 411 15.78 18.91 -17.97
CA GLN A 411 16.40 18.44 -16.72
C GLN A 411 15.43 17.99 -15.61
N ASN A 412 14.16 18.40 -15.69
CA ASN A 412 13.12 18.01 -14.74
C ASN A 412 12.56 16.59 -15.02
N PHE A 413 12.81 16.03 -16.20
CA PHE A 413 12.30 14.72 -16.61
C PHE A 413 13.41 13.67 -16.62
N THR A 414 13.01 12.42 -16.47
CA THR A 414 13.90 11.26 -16.35
C THR A 414 13.64 10.21 -17.42
N SER A 415 12.78 10.52 -18.39
CA SER A 415 12.48 9.67 -19.54
C SER A 415 12.34 10.51 -20.82
N PRO A 416 12.68 9.96 -21.98
CA PRO A 416 12.45 10.61 -23.27
C PRO A 416 10.97 10.53 -23.66
N GLU A 417 10.64 11.21 -24.75
CA GLU A 417 9.36 11.06 -25.44
C GLU A 417 9.38 9.78 -26.30
N VAL A 418 8.32 8.98 -26.22
CA VAL A 418 8.14 7.76 -27.03
C VAL A 418 6.69 7.59 -27.44
N ILE A 419 6.42 6.74 -28.41
CA ILE A 419 5.08 6.35 -28.83
C ILE A 419 4.85 4.89 -28.45
N VAL A 420 3.63 4.57 -28.01
CA VAL A 420 3.17 3.20 -27.77
C VAL A 420 2.06 2.86 -28.73
N GLU A 421 2.21 1.74 -29.40
CA GLU A 421 1.24 1.16 -30.32
C GLU A 421 0.68 -0.11 -29.72
N TRP A 422 -0.62 -0.09 -29.42
CA TRP A 422 -1.35 -1.21 -28.83
C TRP A 422 -2.03 -2.00 -29.94
N LYS A 423 -1.65 -3.27 -30.07
CA LYS A 423 -2.22 -4.21 -31.03
C LYS A 423 -3.05 -5.27 -30.33
N ASP A 424 -4.24 -5.49 -30.86
CA ASP A 424 -5.20 -6.47 -30.34
C ASP A 424 -4.78 -7.92 -30.67
N PRO A 425 -5.58 -8.93 -30.28
CA PRO A 425 -5.31 -10.33 -30.58
C PRO A 425 -5.33 -10.71 -32.07
N SER A 426 -5.86 -9.84 -32.92
CA SER A 426 -5.85 -9.99 -34.38
C SER A 426 -4.69 -9.23 -35.02
N ASP A 427 -3.73 -8.72 -34.23
CA ASP A 427 -2.59 -7.88 -34.63
C ASP A 427 -3.00 -6.53 -35.25
N PHE A 428 -4.22 -6.05 -34.96
CA PHE A 428 -4.72 -4.76 -35.42
C PHE A 428 -4.35 -3.63 -34.45
N LEU A 429 -3.88 -2.50 -34.97
CA LEU A 429 -3.56 -1.31 -34.17
C LEU A 429 -4.84 -0.66 -33.63
N VAL A 430 -5.07 -0.80 -32.32
CA VAL A 430 -6.24 -0.23 -31.62
C VAL A 430 -5.99 1.20 -31.16
N LYS A 431 -4.80 1.46 -30.62
CA LYS A 431 -4.47 2.75 -30.00
C LYS A 431 -3.01 3.09 -30.21
N ARG A 432 -2.76 4.34 -30.61
CA ARG A 432 -1.42 4.94 -30.62
C ARG A 432 -1.38 6.04 -29.58
N THR A 433 -0.50 5.90 -28.58
CA THR A 433 -0.39 6.86 -27.48
C THR A 433 0.98 7.52 -27.49
N LYS A 434 1.00 8.84 -27.58
CA LYS A 434 2.22 9.63 -27.39
C LYS A 434 2.51 9.76 -25.89
N MET A 435 3.64 9.21 -25.44
CA MET A 435 4.12 9.32 -24.06
C MET A 435 5.11 10.47 -23.96
N ASN A 436 4.68 11.57 -23.35
CA ASN A 436 5.56 12.71 -23.06
C ASN A 436 6.62 12.32 -22.03
N SER A 437 7.74 13.06 -22.01
CA SER A 437 8.77 12.94 -20.97
C SER A 437 8.15 13.02 -19.57
N TYR A 438 8.58 12.14 -18.68
CA TYR A 438 8.01 11.97 -17.36
C TYR A 438 9.06 12.19 -16.27
N ASP A 439 8.63 12.80 -15.16
CA ASP A 439 9.47 13.01 -13.99
C ASP A 439 9.24 11.88 -12.98
N SER A 440 10.20 10.96 -12.85
CA SER A 440 10.19 9.85 -11.89
C SER A 440 11.55 9.78 -11.17
N ILE A 441 11.53 9.62 -9.85
CA ILE A 441 12.78 9.38 -9.10
C ILE A 441 13.36 7.99 -9.36
N TYR A 442 12.57 7.09 -9.95
CA TYR A 442 12.96 5.74 -10.31
C TYR A 442 13.33 5.63 -11.79
N GLY A 443 13.12 6.66 -12.62
CA GLY A 443 13.32 6.59 -14.07
C GLY A 443 12.20 5.83 -14.81
N THR A 444 11.06 5.59 -14.15
CA THR A 444 9.92 4.95 -14.79
C THR A 444 9.13 5.95 -15.63
N GLN A 445 8.54 5.46 -16.71
CA GLN A 445 7.50 6.12 -17.50
C GLN A 445 6.35 5.13 -17.67
N TYR A 446 5.12 5.59 -17.83
CA TYR A 446 3.98 4.69 -18.00
C TYR A 446 2.93 5.23 -18.96
N THR A 447 2.12 4.32 -19.49
CA THR A 447 0.91 4.61 -20.25
C THR A 447 -0.17 3.59 -19.90
N GLU A 448 -1.40 3.87 -20.33
CA GLU A 448 -2.58 3.11 -19.93
C GLU A 448 -3.51 2.82 -21.12
N LEU A 449 -4.10 1.64 -21.06
CA LEU A 449 -5.15 1.15 -21.94
C LEU A 449 -6.35 0.82 -21.05
N PHE A 450 -7.43 1.57 -21.22
CA PHE A 450 -8.62 1.46 -20.38
C PHE A 450 -9.40 0.19 -20.69
N ALA A 451 -10.19 -0.29 -19.73
CA ALA A 451 -10.95 -1.53 -19.86
C ALA A 451 -11.84 -1.56 -21.11
N ASN A 452 -12.47 -0.42 -21.45
CA ASN A 452 -13.31 -0.25 -22.64
C ASN A 452 -12.53 -0.21 -23.97
N GLU A 453 -11.20 -0.21 -23.94
CA GLU A 453 -10.31 -0.27 -25.10
C GLU A 453 -9.69 -1.68 -25.26
N THR A 454 -10.06 -2.63 -24.40
CA THR A 454 -9.48 -3.99 -24.37
C THR A 454 -10.50 -5.07 -24.73
N THR A 455 -9.98 -6.22 -25.14
CA THR A 455 -10.74 -7.44 -25.39
C THR A 455 -9.93 -8.65 -24.92
N PRO A 456 -10.56 -9.80 -24.60
CA PRO A 456 -9.83 -11.02 -24.27
C PRO A 456 -8.94 -11.50 -25.41
N GLY A 457 -7.74 -11.97 -25.06
CA GLY A 457 -6.77 -12.55 -25.99
C GLY A 457 -5.35 -12.02 -25.77
N GLU A 458 -4.43 -12.46 -26.64
CA GLU A 458 -3.01 -12.10 -26.60
C GLU A 458 -2.79 -10.73 -27.26
N TRP A 459 -2.41 -9.72 -26.48
CA TRP A 459 -2.12 -8.37 -26.95
C TRP A 459 -0.61 -8.14 -27.11
N THR A 460 -0.26 -7.17 -27.96
CA THR A 460 1.11 -6.68 -28.12
C THR A 460 1.16 -5.17 -27.94
N ALA A 461 2.10 -4.68 -27.14
CA ALA A 461 2.45 -3.26 -27.11
C ALA A 461 3.84 -3.07 -27.73
N GLU A 462 3.92 -2.24 -28.77
CA GLU A 462 5.16 -1.87 -29.44
C GLU A 462 5.54 -0.44 -29.06
N PHE A 463 6.81 -0.27 -28.66
CA PHE A 463 7.37 1.02 -28.29
C PHE A 463 8.18 1.54 -29.47
N VAL A 464 7.85 2.76 -29.89
CA VAL A 464 8.35 3.37 -31.11
C VAL A 464 9.00 4.71 -30.79
N ARG A 465 10.18 4.93 -31.37
CA ARG A 465 10.80 6.27 -31.43
C ARG A 465 10.57 6.87 -32.81
N MET A 466 10.39 8.18 -32.84
CA MET A 466 10.24 8.96 -34.08
C MET A 466 11.48 9.83 -34.26
N GLU A 467 12.24 9.59 -35.34
CA GLU A 467 13.38 10.40 -35.76
C GLU A 467 13.19 10.77 -37.23
N ASP A 468 13.16 12.06 -37.58
CA ASP A 468 13.04 12.56 -38.96
C ASP A 468 11.91 11.90 -39.78
N HIS A 469 10.74 11.74 -39.18
CA HIS A 469 9.56 11.06 -39.72
C HIS A 469 9.68 9.53 -39.93
N ILE A 470 10.78 8.92 -39.48
CA ILE A 470 10.99 7.47 -39.48
C ILE A 470 10.56 6.89 -38.12
N SER A 471 9.62 5.96 -38.16
CA SER A 471 9.20 5.18 -37.00
C SER A 471 10.12 3.97 -36.82
N THR A 472 10.81 3.88 -35.69
CA THR A 472 11.65 2.71 -35.35
C THR A 472 11.16 2.06 -34.06
N ILE A 473 10.91 0.75 -34.11
CA ILE A 473 10.55 -0.03 -32.91
C ILE A 473 11.80 -0.19 -32.04
N ILE A 474 11.70 0.25 -30.79
CA ILE A 474 12.77 0.14 -29.79
C ILE A 474 12.61 -1.08 -28.89
N GLY A 475 11.38 -1.58 -28.77
CA GLY A 475 11.06 -2.83 -28.10
C GLY A 475 9.57 -3.17 -28.22
N SER A 476 9.23 -4.41 -27.86
CA SER A 476 7.84 -4.86 -27.79
C SER A 476 7.64 -5.78 -26.59
N ILE A 477 6.40 -5.80 -26.10
CA ILE A 477 5.97 -6.63 -24.98
C ILE A 477 4.64 -7.29 -25.31
N LYS A 478 4.52 -8.57 -25.00
CA LYS A 478 3.28 -9.33 -25.14
C LYS A 478 2.64 -9.59 -23.78
N PHE A 479 1.31 -9.62 -23.76
CA PHE A 479 0.53 -9.92 -22.56
C PHE A 479 -0.81 -10.56 -22.93
N ILE A 480 -1.47 -11.17 -21.95
CA ILE A 480 -2.74 -11.87 -22.13
C ILE A 480 -3.81 -11.18 -21.28
N ILE A 481 -4.97 -10.93 -21.88
CA ILE A 481 -6.18 -10.50 -21.17
C ILE A 481 -7.16 -11.67 -21.18
N PHE A 482 -7.65 -12.06 -20.02
CA PHE A 482 -8.63 -13.13 -19.87
C PHE A 482 -10.05 -12.56 -19.82
N SER A 483 -11.04 -13.32 -20.30
CA SER A 483 -12.44 -12.97 -20.02
C SER A 483 -12.79 -13.30 -18.56
N THR A 484 -13.59 -12.46 -17.92
CA THR A 484 -14.04 -12.70 -16.54
C THR A 484 -15.00 -13.88 -16.43
N THR A 485 -15.55 -14.32 -17.57
CA THR A 485 -16.50 -15.43 -17.66
C THR A 485 -15.87 -16.75 -18.11
N ASP A 486 -14.59 -16.75 -18.48
CA ASP A 486 -13.90 -17.93 -18.99
C ASP A 486 -13.72 -18.99 -17.89
N ARG A 487 -14.22 -20.20 -18.16
CA ARG A 487 -14.14 -21.35 -17.26
C ARG A 487 -13.12 -22.40 -17.69
N ASN A 488 -12.54 -22.24 -18.88
CA ASN A 488 -11.68 -23.23 -19.51
C ASN A 488 -10.41 -22.56 -20.04
N ILE A 489 -9.57 -22.07 -19.12
CA ILE A 489 -8.27 -21.50 -19.49
C ILE A 489 -7.33 -22.63 -19.91
N ASP A 490 -6.81 -22.50 -21.11
CA ASP A 490 -5.88 -23.47 -21.70
C ASP A 490 -4.48 -23.40 -21.06
N ASN A 491 -3.86 -24.58 -20.86
CA ASN A 491 -2.55 -24.70 -20.22
C ASN A 491 -1.42 -24.15 -21.10
N ASP A 492 -1.52 -24.22 -22.43
CA ASP A 492 -0.51 -23.65 -23.31
C ASP A 492 -0.50 -22.13 -23.18
N THR A 493 -1.69 -21.52 -23.07
CA THR A 493 -1.85 -20.08 -22.79
C THR A 493 -1.19 -19.68 -21.47
N ILE A 494 -1.43 -20.43 -20.38
CA ILE A 494 -0.78 -20.16 -19.08
C ILE A 494 0.75 -20.25 -19.21
N SER A 495 1.27 -21.29 -19.88
CA SER A 495 2.70 -21.53 -19.97
C SER A 495 3.51 -20.43 -20.69
N LYS A 496 2.84 -19.61 -21.52
CA LYS A 496 3.45 -18.47 -22.22
C LYS A 496 3.69 -17.25 -21.32
N TYR A 497 2.92 -17.10 -20.24
CA TYR A 497 2.89 -15.88 -19.41
C TYR A 497 3.08 -16.13 -17.92
N PHE A 498 2.99 -17.40 -17.49
CA PHE A 498 3.11 -17.80 -16.10
C PHE A 498 3.98 -19.04 -15.99
N ARG A 499 4.92 -19.01 -15.05
CA ARG A 499 5.78 -20.13 -14.72
C ARG A 499 5.33 -20.71 -13.38
N ARG A 500 5.01 -22.01 -13.38
CA ARG A 500 4.85 -22.79 -12.15
C ARG A 500 6.24 -23.13 -11.63
N ILE A 501 6.62 -22.55 -10.50
CA ILE A 501 7.97 -22.64 -9.94
C ILE A 501 8.11 -23.89 -9.08
N ASP A 502 7.17 -24.10 -8.16
CA ASP A 502 7.24 -25.18 -7.17
C ASP A 502 5.86 -25.52 -6.61
N PHE A 503 5.75 -26.67 -5.93
CA PHE A 503 4.51 -27.24 -5.41
C PHE A 503 4.74 -27.84 -4.03
N CYS A 504 3.77 -27.71 -3.13
CA CYS A 504 3.77 -28.43 -1.86
C CYS A 504 2.35 -28.88 -1.50
N SER A 505 2.25 -29.89 -0.65
CA SER A 505 0.99 -30.39 -0.10
C SER A 505 0.91 -30.13 1.39
N GLU A 506 -0.25 -29.69 1.88
CA GLU A 506 -0.52 -29.57 3.32
C GLU A 506 -0.91 -30.93 3.95
N ALA A 507 -1.28 -31.90 3.11
CA ALA A 507 -1.35 -33.30 3.48
C ALA A 507 0.00 -33.97 3.20
N ASN A 508 0.41 -34.91 4.04
CA ASN A 508 1.60 -35.71 3.79
C ASN A 508 1.28 -36.74 2.68
N VAL A 509 1.51 -36.36 1.44
CA VAL A 509 1.25 -37.16 0.23
C VAL A 509 2.58 -37.54 -0.37
N ASP A 510 2.79 -38.82 -0.67
CA ASP A 510 4.10 -39.40 -1.01
C ASP A 510 4.84 -38.71 -2.18
N ASP A 511 4.12 -38.00 -3.05
CA ASP A 511 4.66 -37.39 -4.28
C ASP A 511 4.90 -35.86 -4.20
N LEU A 512 4.58 -35.18 -3.09
CA LEU A 512 4.81 -33.74 -2.94
C LEU A 512 5.47 -33.41 -1.60
N PRO A 513 6.39 -32.42 -1.56
CA PRO A 513 6.96 -32.00 -0.29
C PRO A 513 5.89 -31.39 0.61
N ASN A 514 6.09 -31.54 1.93
CA ASN A 514 5.20 -30.98 2.93
C ASN A 514 5.34 -29.45 2.96
N CYS A 515 4.21 -28.72 2.84
CA CYS A 515 4.19 -27.26 2.89
C CYS A 515 4.78 -26.66 4.19
N LEU A 516 4.79 -27.41 5.30
CA LEU A 516 5.40 -26.94 6.55
C LEU A 516 6.93 -26.84 6.49
N GLU A 517 7.58 -27.56 5.58
CA GLU A 517 9.05 -27.63 5.45
C GLU A 517 9.59 -26.71 4.35
N ILE A 518 8.70 -26.13 3.54
CA ILE A 518 9.05 -25.36 2.35
C ILE A 518 9.00 -23.87 2.63
N SER A 519 10.17 -23.21 2.58
CA SER A 519 10.33 -21.83 3.06
C SER A 519 9.57 -20.74 2.30
N TRP A 520 9.02 -21.01 1.10
CA TRP A 520 8.14 -20.09 0.40
C TRP A 520 6.67 -20.30 0.75
N SER A 521 6.29 -21.46 1.29
CA SER A 521 4.90 -21.81 1.55
C SER A 521 4.27 -20.85 2.55
N ALA A 522 2.98 -20.57 2.37
CA ALA A 522 2.19 -19.82 3.34
C ALA A 522 1.98 -20.57 4.67
N SER A 523 2.24 -21.88 4.69
CA SER A 523 2.18 -22.72 5.90
C SER A 523 3.52 -22.79 6.61
N TYR A 524 4.60 -22.29 6.00
CA TYR A 524 5.92 -22.26 6.62
C TYR A 524 5.91 -21.39 7.87
N SER A 525 6.79 -21.72 8.82
CA SER A 525 6.91 -20.93 10.03
C SER A 525 7.33 -19.50 9.71
N ASP A 526 6.53 -18.51 10.10
CA ASP A 526 6.91 -17.11 10.02
C ASP A 526 6.97 -16.47 11.42
N LEU A 527 8.07 -16.72 12.13
CA LEU A 527 8.22 -16.31 13.54
C LEU A 527 8.00 -14.81 13.76
N LYS A 528 8.39 -13.96 12.81
CA LYS A 528 8.28 -12.49 12.93
C LYS A 528 6.84 -11.96 12.90
N SER A 529 5.90 -12.71 12.32
CA SER A 529 4.48 -12.32 12.27
C SER A 529 3.61 -13.05 13.29
N ARG A 530 4.18 -13.99 14.05
CA ARG A 530 3.49 -14.68 15.14
C ARG A 530 3.33 -13.74 16.33
N ILE A 531 2.10 -13.62 16.83
CA ILE A 531 1.77 -12.81 18.01
C ILE A 531 2.13 -13.56 19.30
N PHE A 532 2.03 -14.90 19.28
CA PHE A 532 2.43 -15.76 20.40
C PHE A 532 3.61 -16.61 19.94
N VAL A 533 4.68 -16.59 20.73
CA VAL A 533 5.70 -17.64 20.64
C VAL A 533 5.08 -18.83 21.36
N ASP A 534 4.93 -19.96 20.66
CA ASP A 534 4.57 -21.22 21.35
C ASP A 534 5.58 -21.42 22.49
N PRO A 535 5.15 -21.72 23.73
CA PRO A 535 6.11 -22.02 24.78
C PRO A 535 6.95 -23.22 24.30
N VAL A 536 8.25 -22.98 24.17
CA VAL A 536 9.27 -23.97 23.78
C VAL A 536 9.24 -25.18 24.69
#